data_AF-A0A1X0QRL0-F1
#
_entry.id   AF-A0A1X0QRL0-F1
#
_cell.length_a   1.000
_cell.length_b   1.000
_cell.length_c   1.000
_cell.angle_alpha   90.00
_cell.angle_beta   90.00
_cell.angle_gamma   90.00
#
_symmetry.space_group_name_H-M   'P 1'
#
loop_
_entity.id
_entity.type
_entity.pdbx_description
1 polymer ?
#
loop_
_entity_poly.entity_id
_entity_poly.type
_entity_poly.pdbx_seq_one_letter_code
_entity_poly.pdbx_strand_id
1 'polypeptide(L)'
;MELDYCQYILQALGSFDYTAANKLVYKLMKIYQPIGTIFTRLCHCESTFSSLQFLRSRWFVMRKETSLEIIYHNLALELSKEISYLESNNTLSIDSKEGIKRILEALVHLCNTRKEMINVYQAILAQSTKGEFDNILTELEQIEKTMFDLERDLCILGLGVKKEINVLLMLLKARTSITNYAFQDTCISLYSSKQCLSEWKQLCKEQTYPESSQRQDETKELSTWRFSLFKNDTKLTKQGKVWPNTIHWYTRVLENLTAKMTLFFHQILLEKETVIHEEDPERSLWKGITIDYFDQIATFRKRFGAHSISLVYQVTPETPFHPQGYIYPGKTYEAPQGIHSFPFIFCHPKSPPTKHLPGIISIIQGSRVRLDDPKAGPIYFFDNVIGSTYYLMRIDRHAVFVIVYLDKHVNREPTTVEFITNIVTSLRGTTVIEDLTAQ
;
A
#
# COMPACT_ATOMS: atom_id res chain seq x y z
N MET A 1 -0.93 -34.70 20.95
CA MET A 1 -2.08 -33.95 21.50
C MET A 1 -1.70 -32.50 21.75
N GLU A 2 -0.66 -32.22 22.54
CA GLU A 2 -0.17 -30.88 22.87
C GLU A 2 0.37 -30.14 21.65
N LEU A 3 1.21 -30.82 20.86
CA LEU A 3 1.75 -30.29 19.61
C LEU A 3 0.64 -29.95 18.61
N ASP A 4 -0.40 -30.79 18.54
CA ASP A 4 -1.57 -30.57 17.68
C ASP A 4 -2.33 -29.30 18.09
N TYR A 5 -2.52 -29.08 19.40
CA TYR A 5 -3.13 -27.84 19.90
C TYR A 5 -2.31 -26.60 19.54
N CYS A 6 -0.98 -26.65 19.69
CA CYS A 6 -0.10 -25.56 19.24
C CYS A 6 -0.30 -25.27 17.75
N GLN A 7 -0.31 -26.30 16.90
CA GLN A 7 -0.51 -26.16 15.46
C GLN A 7 -1.90 -25.58 15.13
N TYR A 8 -2.96 -26.05 15.78
CA TYR A 8 -4.31 -25.49 15.58
C TYR A 8 -4.41 -24.02 15.98
N ILE A 9 -3.75 -23.62 17.08
CA ILE A 9 -3.69 -22.21 17.48
C ILE A 9 -2.94 -21.38 16.43
N LEU A 10 -1.80 -21.86 15.94
CA LEU A 10 -1.02 -21.18 14.89
C LEU A 10 -1.81 -21.04 13.59
N GLN A 11 -2.56 -22.08 13.20
CA GLN A 11 -3.46 -22.03 12.05
C GLN A 11 -4.58 -21.02 12.21
N ALA A 12 -5.24 -21.00 13.37
CA ALA A 12 -6.29 -20.03 13.68
C ALA A 12 -5.75 -18.59 13.69
N LEU A 13 -4.58 -18.36 14.30
CA LEU A 13 -3.91 -17.06 14.33
C LEU A 13 -3.51 -16.58 12.94
N GLY A 14 -2.87 -17.42 12.13
CA GLY A 14 -2.49 -17.08 10.77
C GLY A 14 -3.68 -16.89 9.82
N SER A 15 -4.87 -17.36 10.22
CA SER A 15 -6.14 -17.14 9.51
C SER A 15 -6.95 -15.96 10.07
N PHE A 16 -6.38 -15.22 11.03
CA PHE A 16 -7.05 -14.12 11.73
C PHE A 16 -8.31 -14.52 12.52
N ASP A 17 -8.51 -15.82 12.82
CA ASP A 17 -9.60 -16.31 13.67
C ASP A 17 -9.17 -16.29 15.14
N TYR A 18 -9.08 -15.08 15.68
CA TYR A 18 -8.70 -14.87 17.08
C TYR A 18 -9.71 -15.49 18.06
N THR A 19 -10.97 -15.68 17.65
CA THR A 19 -11.98 -16.31 18.50
C THR A 19 -11.69 -17.80 18.67
N ALA A 20 -11.45 -18.53 17.58
CA ALA A 20 -11.05 -19.93 17.65
C ALA A 20 -9.70 -20.09 18.36
N ALA A 21 -8.71 -19.24 18.04
CA ALA A 21 -7.40 -19.29 18.68
C ALA A 21 -7.51 -19.19 20.21
N ASN A 22 -8.27 -18.22 20.74
CA ASN A 22 -8.45 -18.08 22.19
C ASN A 22 -9.12 -19.30 22.84
N LYS A 23 -10.13 -19.91 22.21
CA LYS A 23 -10.78 -21.13 22.73
C LYS A 23 -9.81 -22.31 22.79
N LEU A 24 -8.99 -22.49 21.75
CA LEU A 24 -7.95 -23.51 21.70
C LEU A 24 -6.86 -23.27 22.75
N VAL A 25 -6.48 -22.01 23.00
CA VAL A 25 -5.54 -21.64 24.07
C VAL A 25 -6.06 -22.04 25.44
N TYR A 26 -7.34 -21.82 25.75
CA TYR A 26 -7.93 -22.27 27.02
C TYR A 26 -7.84 -23.80 27.21
N LYS A 27 -7.91 -24.58 26.14
CA LYS A 27 -7.71 -26.03 26.20
C LYS A 27 -6.26 -26.38 26.45
N LEU A 28 -5.33 -25.74 25.74
CA LEU A 28 -3.89 -25.94 25.93
C LEU A 28 -3.43 -25.56 27.34
N MET A 29 -3.96 -24.48 27.91
CA MET A 29 -3.67 -24.06 29.29
C MET A 29 -4.00 -25.14 30.33
N LYS A 30 -5.03 -25.97 30.09
CA LYS A 30 -5.38 -27.08 30.99
C LYS A 30 -4.40 -28.24 30.90
N ILE A 31 -3.64 -28.33 29.82
CA ILE A 31 -2.67 -29.40 29.59
C ILE A 31 -1.27 -28.93 30.03
N TYR A 32 -0.83 -27.76 29.56
CA TYR A 32 0.44 -27.15 29.94
C TYR A 32 0.31 -25.62 30.03
N GLN A 33 0.16 -25.15 31.27
CA GLN A 33 -0.14 -23.76 31.61
C GLN A 33 0.90 -22.73 31.09
N PRO A 34 2.23 -22.99 31.16
CA PRO A 34 3.22 -22.02 30.70
C PRO A 34 3.06 -21.66 29.22
N ILE A 35 2.95 -22.68 28.35
CA ILE A 35 2.73 -22.46 26.91
C ILE A 35 1.38 -21.81 26.63
N GLY A 36 0.32 -22.23 27.33
CA GLY A 36 -0.98 -21.58 27.16
C GLY A 36 -0.95 -20.08 27.51
N THR A 37 -0.14 -19.67 28.49
CA THR A 37 0.07 -18.26 28.84
C THR A 37 0.80 -17.50 27.73
N ILE A 38 1.84 -18.11 27.15
CA ILE A 38 2.57 -17.56 26.00
C ILE A 38 1.61 -17.33 24.81
N PHE A 39 0.81 -18.33 24.45
CA PHE A 39 -0.14 -18.19 23.34
C PHE A 39 -1.27 -17.19 23.62
N THR A 40 -1.71 -17.04 24.87
CA THR A 40 -2.69 -16.00 25.26
C THR A 40 -2.15 -14.61 24.91
N ARG A 41 -0.88 -14.35 25.26
CA ARG A 41 -0.21 -13.09 24.94
C ARG A 41 0.01 -12.92 23.44
N LEU A 42 0.43 -13.98 22.75
CA LEU A 42 0.61 -13.95 21.30
C LEU A 42 -0.71 -13.62 20.58
N CYS A 43 -1.84 -14.20 20.99
CA CYS A 43 -3.16 -13.88 20.44
C CYS A 43 -3.47 -12.39 20.58
N HIS A 44 -3.20 -11.81 21.75
CA HIS A 44 -3.38 -10.38 21.99
C HIS A 44 -2.47 -9.53 21.10
N CYS A 45 -1.19 -9.88 21.00
CA CYS A 45 -0.22 -9.17 20.17
C CYS A 45 -0.64 -9.17 18.68
N GLU A 46 -0.90 -10.35 18.12
CA GLU A 46 -1.26 -10.49 16.70
C GLU A 46 -2.60 -9.82 16.38
N SER A 47 -3.58 -9.87 17.28
CA SER A 47 -4.87 -9.17 17.10
C SER A 47 -4.70 -7.65 17.12
N THR A 48 -3.86 -7.13 18.02
CA THR A 48 -3.55 -5.69 18.10
C THR A 48 -2.75 -5.23 16.89
N PHE A 49 -1.82 -6.07 16.41
CA PHE A 49 -1.02 -5.82 15.22
C PHE A 49 -1.89 -5.78 13.95
N SER A 50 -2.68 -6.82 13.68
CA SER A 50 -3.49 -6.92 12.46
C SER A 50 -4.65 -5.92 12.41
N SER A 51 -5.10 -5.43 13.57
CA SER A 51 -6.06 -4.33 13.67
C SER A 51 -5.42 -2.94 13.58
N LEU A 52 -4.08 -2.85 13.48
CA LEU A 52 -3.31 -1.59 13.40
C LEU A 52 -3.48 -0.67 14.63
N GLN A 53 -3.99 -1.19 15.75
CA GLN A 53 -4.28 -0.38 16.94
C GLN A 53 -3.03 0.27 17.54
N PHE A 54 -1.84 -0.30 17.31
CA PHE A 54 -0.57 0.25 17.77
C PHE A 54 -0.17 1.59 17.11
N LEU A 55 -0.80 1.97 16.00
CA LEU A 55 -0.55 3.23 15.29
C LEU A 55 -1.42 4.39 15.78
N ARG A 56 -2.47 4.12 16.57
CA ARG A 56 -3.37 5.17 17.06
C ARG A 56 -2.61 6.11 18.02
N SER A 57 -2.51 7.40 17.64
CA SER A 57 -1.87 8.43 18.47
C SER A 57 -2.59 8.62 19.80
N ARG A 58 -1.81 8.68 20.88
CA ARG A 58 -2.23 8.73 22.30
C ARG A 58 -2.77 10.09 22.75
N TRP A 59 -3.42 10.87 21.89
CA TRP A 59 -3.67 12.29 22.20
C TRP A 59 -4.70 12.51 23.34
N PHE A 60 -5.50 11.50 23.71
CA PHE A 60 -6.59 11.68 24.70
C PHE A 60 -6.59 10.73 25.90
N VAL A 61 -5.58 9.86 26.09
CA VAL A 61 -5.50 9.03 27.31
C VAL A 61 -4.07 9.02 27.85
N MET A 62 -3.86 9.75 28.94
CA MET A 62 -2.72 9.54 29.83
C MET A 62 -2.80 8.14 30.44
N ARG A 63 -2.36 7.11 29.71
CA ARG A 63 -1.91 5.85 30.29
C ARG A 63 -0.61 5.45 29.62
N LYS A 64 0.41 5.16 30.43
CA LYS A 64 1.61 4.41 30.02
C LYS A 64 1.19 2.98 29.67
N GLU A 65 0.42 2.80 28.61
CA GLU A 65 0.27 1.46 28.05
C GLU A 65 1.58 1.13 27.33
N THR A 66 2.18 0.02 27.73
CA THR A 66 3.38 -0.56 27.12
C THR A 66 3.17 -0.64 25.61
N SER A 67 4.10 -0.09 24.81
CA SER A 67 3.97 -0.17 23.35
C SER A 67 3.93 -1.63 22.91
N LEU A 68 3.18 -1.93 21.85
CA LEU A 68 3.10 -3.30 21.31
C LEU A 68 4.49 -3.88 21.01
N GLU A 69 5.41 -3.03 20.56
CA GLU A 69 6.83 -3.37 20.37
C GLU A 69 7.50 -3.91 21.65
N ILE A 70 7.28 -3.24 22.80
CA ILE A 70 7.81 -3.70 24.09
C ILE A 70 7.13 -5.01 24.51
N ILE A 71 5.84 -5.20 24.20
CA ILE A 71 5.14 -6.46 24.52
C ILE A 71 5.75 -7.62 23.73
N TYR A 72 6.00 -7.45 22.42
CA TYR A 72 6.72 -8.44 21.60
C TYR A 72 8.14 -8.69 22.11
N HIS A 73 8.87 -7.64 22.51
CA HIS A 73 10.21 -7.79 23.08
C HIS A 73 10.20 -8.64 24.35
N ASN A 74 9.30 -8.34 25.28
CA ASN A 74 9.18 -9.10 26.53
C ASN A 74 8.73 -10.55 26.26
N LEU A 75 7.83 -10.76 25.29
CA LEU A 75 7.40 -12.10 24.89
C LEU A 75 8.58 -12.92 24.32
N ALA A 76 9.44 -12.31 23.50
CA ALA A 76 10.65 -12.96 22.99
C ALA A 76 11.60 -13.40 24.12
N LEU A 77 11.79 -12.56 25.14
CA LEU A 77 12.62 -12.90 26.31
C LEU A 77 12.02 -14.05 27.14
N GLU A 78 10.70 -14.08 27.28
CA GLU A 78 10.00 -15.15 28.00
C GLU A 78 10.03 -16.47 27.24
N LEU A 79 9.83 -16.45 25.92
CA LEU A 79 9.98 -17.61 25.04
C LEU A 79 11.36 -18.24 25.19
N SER A 80 12.43 -17.43 25.16
CA SER A 80 13.81 -17.92 25.35
C SER A 80 14.02 -18.58 26.72
N LYS A 81 13.39 -18.05 27.78
CA LYS A 81 13.45 -18.67 29.11
C LYS A 81 12.70 -20.00 29.15
N GLU A 82 11.49 -20.05 28.56
CA GLU A 82 10.68 -21.27 28.52
C GLU A 82 11.38 -22.39 27.74
N ILE A 83 12.10 -22.06 26.65
CA ILE A 83 12.92 -23.03 25.92
C ILE A 83 13.92 -23.72 26.85
N SER A 84 14.59 -22.97 27.73
CA SER A 84 15.53 -23.55 28.71
C SER A 84 14.84 -24.42 29.76
N TYR A 85 13.63 -24.06 30.19
CA TYR A 85 12.87 -24.86 31.16
C TYR A 85 12.29 -26.14 30.55
N LEU A 86 11.92 -26.11 29.27
CA LEU A 86 11.32 -27.24 28.55
C LEU A 86 12.24 -28.48 28.56
N GLU A 87 13.55 -28.27 28.46
CA GLU A 87 14.55 -29.34 28.47
C GLU A 87 14.56 -30.11 29.79
N SER A 88 14.26 -29.42 30.90
CA SER A 88 14.24 -29.99 32.25
C SER A 88 12.90 -30.64 32.65
N ASN A 89 11.84 -30.46 31.85
CA ASN A 89 10.49 -30.85 32.23
C ASN A 89 10.20 -32.33 31.90
N ASN A 90 9.81 -33.16 32.87
CA ASN A 90 9.52 -34.59 32.62
C ASN A 90 8.06 -34.90 32.25
N THR A 91 7.15 -33.92 32.22
CA THR A 91 5.72 -34.16 31.96
C THR A 91 5.39 -34.38 30.48
N LEU A 92 6.25 -33.95 29.57
CA LEU A 92 6.03 -34.03 28.12
C LEU A 92 6.84 -35.17 27.51
N SER A 93 6.29 -35.82 26.47
CA SER A 93 7.05 -36.79 25.67
C SER A 93 8.23 -36.12 24.95
N ILE A 94 9.30 -36.87 24.70
CA ILE A 94 10.52 -36.35 24.04
C ILE A 94 10.19 -35.73 22.67
N ASP A 95 9.39 -36.40 21.86
CA ASP A 95 8.99 -35.90 20.54
C ASP A 95 8.16 -34.62 20.63
N SER A 96 7.28 -34.52 21.63
CA SER A 96 6.49 -33.30 21.86
C SER A 96 7.37 -32.14 22.33
N LYS A 97 8.39 -32.40 23.16
CA LYS A 97 9.34 -31.36 23.58
C LYS A 97 10.10 -30.78 22.39
N GLU A 98 10.63 -31.64 21.53
CA GLU A 98 11.41 -31.20 20.37
C GLU A 98 10.55 -30.38 19.40
N GLY A 99 9.32 -30.82 19.12
CA GLY A 99 8.38 -30.07 18.29
C GLY A 99 8.00 -28.72 18.91
N ILE A 100 7.71 -28.69 20.21
CA ILE A 100 7.39 -27.46 20.94
C ILE A 100 8.59 -26.50 20.95
N LYS A 101 9.80 -27.01 21.20
CA LYS A 101 11.02 -26.19 21.21
C LYS A 101 11.20 -25.43 19.90
N ARG A 102 11.05 -26.11 18.76
CA ARG A 102 11.12 -25.47 17.43
C ARG A 102 10.06 -24.38 17.24
N ILE A 103 8.83 -24.62 17.70
CA ILE A 103 7.76 -23.61 17.67
C ILE A 103 8.17 -22.39 18.50
N LEU A 104 8.66 -22.59 19.73
CA LEU A 104 9.06 -21.48 20.61
C LEU A 104 10.24 -20.68 20.02
N GLU A 105 11.23 -21.35 19.44
CA GLU A 105 12.35 -20.71 18.73
C GLU A 105 11.86 -19.88 17.54
N ALA A 106 10.98 -20.44 16.72
CA ALA A 106 10.37 -19.71 15.61
C ALA A 106 9.50 -18.52 16.08
N LEU A 107 8.81 -18.64 17.22
CA LEU A 107 8.05 -17.54 17.82
C LEU A 107 8.97 -16.39 18.31
N VAL A 108 10.20 -16.68 18.74
CA VAL A 108 11.19 -15.61 19.06
C VAL A 108 11.50 -14.82 17.79
N HIS A 109 11.75 -15.50 16.68
CA HIS A 109 11.98 -14.84 15.39
C HIS A 109 10.76 -14.04 14.92
N LEU A 110 9.55 -14.60 15.03
CA LEU A 110 8.30 -13.88 14.77
C LEU A 110 8.22 -12.57 15.56
N CYS A 111 8.46 -12.62 16.87
CA CYS A 111 8.39 -11.44 17.73
C CYS A 111 9.38 -10.35 17.28
N ASN A 112 10.60 -10.75 16.88
CA ASN A 112 11.61 -9.80 16.40
C ASN A 112 11.21 -9.18 15.05
N THR A 113 10.76 -9.99 14.08
CA THR A 113 10.26 -9.48 12.79
C THR A 113 9.06 -8.55 12.97
N ARG A 114 8.13 -8.87 13.88
CA ARG A 114 6.97 -8.00 14.19
C ARG A 114 7.39 -6.64 14.73
N LYS A 115 8.43 -6.57 15.56
CA LYS A 115 8.96 -5.29 16.06
C LYS A 115 9.51 -4.43 14.92
N GLU A 116 10.28 -5.02 14.02
CA GLU A 116 10.82 -4.32 12.84
C GLU A 116 9.67 -3.82 11.95
N MET A 117 8.65 -4.65 11.72
CA MET A 117 7.47 -4.27 10.95
C MET A 117 6.67 -3.12 11.59
N ILE A 118 6.58 -3.05 12.92
CA ILE A 118 5.96 -1.90 13.62
C ILE A 118 6.67 -0.60 13.22
N ASN A 119 8.00 -0.60 13.18
CA ASN A 119 8.79 0.57 12.78
C ASN A 119 8.52 0.97 11.32
N VAL A 120 8.44 -0.02 10.42
CA VAL A 120 8.09 0.20 9.00
C VAL A 120 6.72 0.89 8.88
N TYR A 121 5.69 0.40 9.57
CA TYR A 121 4.36 1.00 9.52
C TYR A 121 4.33 2.43 10.10
N GLN A 122 5.06 2.67 11.20
CA GLN A 122 5.19 4.01 11.77
C GLN A 122 5.90 4.96 10.81
N ALA A 123 6.96 4.50 10.14
CA ALA A 123 7.67 5.27 9.13
C ALA A 123 6.77 5.59 7.93
N ILE A 124 5.97 4.63 7.45
CA ILE A 124 4.98 4.86 6.38
C ILE A 124 3.99 5.95 6.78
N LEU A 125 3.43 5.87 7.99
CA LEU A 125 2.48 6.86 8.50
C LEU A 125 3.10 8.26 8.60
N ALA A 126 4.36 8.36 9.04
CA ALA A 126 5.10 9.62 9.12
C ALA A 126 5.28 10.29 7.75
N GLN A 127 5.21 9.51 6.67
CA GLN A 127 5.35 9.97 5.28
C GLN A 127 4.01 10.30 4.59
N SER A 128 2.88 10.25 5.31
CA SER A 128 1.54 10.61 4.80
C SER A 128 1.50 11.91 4.00
N THR A 129 2.26 12.93 4.44
CA THR A 129 2.28 14.26 3.81
C THR A 129 3.43 14.46 2.82
N LYS A 130 4.65 14.03 3.17
CA LYS A 130 5.86 14.24 2.35
C LYS A 130 5.99 13.23 1.21
N GLY A 131 5.57 11.99 1.43
CA GLY A 131 5.59 10.94 0.43
C GLY A 131 6.99 10.39 0.09
N GLU A 132 7.96 10.47 1.02
CA GLU A 132 9.32 9.97 0.80
C GLU A 132 9.47 8.53 1.34
N PHE A 133 9.51 7.53 0.45
CA PHE A 133 9.48 6.11 0.83
C PHE A 133 10.79 5.35 0.57
N ASP A 134 11.81 5.99 -0.01
CA ASP A 134 13.03 5.31 -0.47
C ASP A 134 13.76 4.59 0.69
N ASN A 135 13.95 5.24 1.83
CA ASN A 135 14.59 4.63 3.00
C ASN A 135 13.76 3.49 3.61
N ILE A 136 12.43 3.64 3.59
CA ILE A 136 11.50 2.62 4.12
C ILE A 136 11.56 1.37 3.24
N LEU A 137 11.65 1.56 1.92
CA LEU A 137 11.81 0.46 0.98
C LEU A 137 13.12 -0.30 1.24
N THR A 138 14.25 0.40 1.43
CA THR A 138 15.54 -0.25 1.74
C THR A 138 15.50 -1.00 3.07
N GLU A 139 14.87 -0.44 4.10
CA GLU A 139 14.68 -1.13 5.39
C GLU A 139 13.86 -2.41 5.21
N LEU A 140 12.75 -2.35 4.47
CA LEU A 140 11.90 -3.51 4.23
C LEU A 140 12.57 -4.60 3.38
N GLU A 141 13.39 -4.23 2.40
CA GLU A 141 14.23 -5.17 1.63
C GLU A 141 15.26 -5.88 2.52
N GLN A 142 15.84 -5.15 3.48
CA GLN A 142 16.75 -5.73 4.44
C GLN A 142 16.03 -6.72 5.37
N ILE A 143 14.83 -6.37 5.86
CA ILE A 143 13.98 -7.27 6.65
C ILE A 143 13.67 -8.55 5.87
N GLU A 144 13.22 -8.44 4.61
CA GLU A 144 12.92 -9.61 3.76
C GLU A 144 14.15 -10.53 3.61
N LYS A 145 15.34 -9.93 3.42
CA LYS A 145 16.59 -10.67 3.22
C LYS A 145 17.08 -11.39 4.47
N THR A 146 16.86 -10.83 5.66
CA THR A 146 17.35 -11.39 6.93
C THR A 146 16.30 -12.20 7.69
N MET A 147 15.05 -12.19 7.24
CA MET A 147 13.97 -12.92 7.89
C MET A 147 14.23 -14.44 7.84
N PHE A 148 14.00 -15.11 8.97
CA PHE A 148 14.03 -16.57 9.06
C PHE A 148 12.82 -17.17 8.32
N ASP A 149 12.98 -18.37 7.77
CA ASP A 149 11.84 -19.10 7.21
C ASP A 149 10.98 -19.66 8.36
N LEU A 150 9.85 -19.00 8.61
CA LEU A 150 8.92 -19.34 9.69
C LEU A 150 7.82 -20.31 9.26
N GLU A 151 7.66 -20.56 7.96
CA GLU A 151 6.51 -21.33 7.43
C GLU A 151 6.50 -22.76 7.95
N ARG A 152 7.68 -23.41 8.01
CA ARG A 152 7.82 -24.79 8.46
C ARG A 152 7.32 -24.98 9.89
N ASP A 153 7.66 -24.06 10.79
CA ASP A 153 7.45 -24.23 12.22
C ASP A 153 6.21 -23.49 12.75
N LEU A 154 5.77 -22.42 12.06
CA LEU A 154 4.59 -21.62 12.43
C LEU A 154 3.40 -21.76 11.47
N CYS A 155 3.48 -22.67 10.50
CA CYS A 155 2.42 -22.92 9.51
C CYS A 155 1.99 -21.63 8.79
N ILE A 156 0.69 -21.45 8.57
CA ILE A 156 0.10 -20.28 7.90
C ILE A 156 0.39 -18.96 8.62
N LEU A 157 0.69 -18.96 9.93
CA LEU A 157 1.13 -17.75 10.63
C LEU A 157 2.50 -17.29 10.11
N GLY A 158 3.46 -18.22 10.00
CA GLY A 158 4.80 -17.93 9.46
C GLY A 158 4.75 -17.53 7.99
N LEU A 159 4.00 -18.27 7.16
CA LEU A 159 3.77 -17.91 5.76
C LEU A 159 3.08 -16.55 5.63
N GLY A 160 2.14 -16.24 6.51
CA GLY A 160 1.42 -14.96 6.53
C GLY A 160 2.36 -13.76 6.72
N VAL A 161 3.36 -13.86 7.60
CA VAL A 161 4.37 -12.80 7.79
C VAL A 161 5.18 -12.58 6.51
N LYS A 162 5.62 -13.67 5.86
CA LYS A 162 6.34 -13.60 4.58
C LYS A 162 5.50 -12.95 3.48
N LYS A 163 4.23 -13.36 3.36
CA LYS A 163 3.26 -12.77 2.42
C LYS A 163 3.02 -11.29 2.73
N GLU A 164 2.92 -10.92 4.00
CA GLU A 164 2.74 -9.54 4.44
C GLU A 164 3.90 -8.63 4.01
N ILE A 165 5.14 -9.02 4.31
CA ILE A 165 6.36 -8.31 3.91
C ILE A 165 6.41 -8.18 2.39
N ASN A 166 6.13 -9.26 1.66
CA ASN A 166 6.16 -9.25 0.20
C ASN A 166 5.11 -8.31 -0.40
N VAL A 167 3.87 -8.33 0.11
CA VAL A 167 2.81 -7.40 -0.32
C VAL A 167 3.24 -5.95 -0.10
N LEU A 168 3.72 -5.62 1.11
CA LEU A 168 4.21 -4.27 1.42
C LEU A 168 5.36 -3.85 0.49
N LEU A 169 6.32 -4.75 0.27
CA LEU A 169 7.47 -4.50 -0.57
C LEU A 169 7.05 -4.19 -2.01
N MET A 170 6.16 -5.00 -2.57
CA MET A 170 5.64 -4.81 -3.92
C MET A 170 4.80 -3.52 -4.03
N LEU A 171 4.03 -3.15 -3.01
CA LEU A 171 3.27 -1.89 -3.00
C LEU A 171 4.20 -0.66 -2.95
N LEU A 172 5.26 -0.70 -2.13
CA LEU A 172 6.25 0.38 -2.08
C LEU A 172 7.06 0.47 -3.38
N LYS A 173 7.47 -0.68 -3.97
CA LYS A 173 8.11 -0.72 -5.29
C LYS A 173 7.22 -0.13 -6.37
N ALA A 174 5.93 -0.51 -6.42
CA ALA A 174 4.97 0.08 -7.35
C ALA A 174 4.87 1.60 -7.19
N ARG A 175 4.78 2.11 -5.96
CA ARG A 175 4.75 3.55 -5.68
C ARG A 175 6.00 4.26 -6.22
N THR A 176 7.18 3.72 -5.95
CA THR A 176 8.46 4.28 -6.42
C THR A 176 8.54 4.23 -7.95
N SER A 177 8.20 3.11 -8.57
CA SER A 177 8.20 2.95 -10.03
C SER A 177 7.21 3.89 -10.73
N ILE A 178 6.02 4.12 -10.18
CA ILE A 178 5.08 5.13 -10.72
C ILE A 178 5.69 6.53 -10.66
N THR A 179 6.28 6.88 -9.51
CA THR A 179 6.92 8.19 -9.30
C THR A 179 8.07 8.42 -10.28
N ASN A 180 8.83 7.37 -10.59
CA ASN A 180 9.95 7.42 -11.53
C ASN A 180 9.53 7.16 -13.00
N TYR A 181 8.23 7.09 -13.28
CA TYR A 181 7.70 6.80 -14.62
C TYR A 181 8.21 5.49 -15.25
N ALA A 182 8.46 4.46 -14.42
CA ALA A 182 8.87 3.12 -14.84
C ALA A 182 7.65 2.20 -14.99
N PHE A 183 7.08 2.15 -16.20
CA PHE A 183 5.83 1.45 -16.49
C PHE A 183 5.93 -0.06 -16.28
N GLN A 184 6.99 -0.71 -16.80
CA GLN A 184 7.15 -2.16 -16.67
C GLN A 184 7.24 -2.60 -15.20
N ASP A 185 8.08 -1.93 -14.42
CA ASP A 185 8.27 -2.26 -13.00
C ASP A 185 7.00 -2.00 -12.19
N THR A 186 6.25 -0.96 -12.56
CA THR A 186 4.93 -0.69 -12.00
C THR A 186 3.97 -1.85 -12.24
N CYS A 187 3.85 -2.33 -13.49
CA CYS A 187 2.97 -3.45 -13.82
C CYS A 187 3.35 -4.73 -13.07
N ILE A 188 4.64 -5.06 -13.03
CA ILE A 188 5.15 -6.24 -12.32
C ILE A 188 4.81 -6.16 -10.83
N SER A 189 5.10 -5.02 -10.20
CA SER A 189 4.91 -4.84 -8.75
C SER A 189 3.42 -4.83 -8.36
N LEU A 190 2.55 -4.16 -9.13
CA LEU A 190 1.11 -4.16 -8.87
C LEU A 190 0.47 -5.53 -9.10
N TYR A 191 0.87 -6.23 -10.16
CA TYR A 191 0.40 -7.60 -10.40
C TYR A 191 0.85 -8.54 -9.28
N SER A 192 2.13 -8.47 -8.90
CA SER A 192 2.70 -9.35 -7.87
C SER A 192 2.06 -9.11 -6.50
N SER A 193 1.84 -7.85 -6.10
CA SER A 193 1.13 -7.53 -4.85
C SER A 193 -0.32 -8.02 -4.88
N LYS A 194 -1.06 -7.81 -5.98
CA LYS A 194 -2.44 -8.30 -6.14
C LYS A 194 -2.51 -9.82 -6.02
N GLN A 195 -1.66 -10.53 -6.75
CA GLN A 195 -1.62 -11.99 -6.75
C GLN A 195 -1.24 -12.54 -5.37
N CYS A 196 -0.18 -12.00 -4.76
CA CYS A 196 0.28 -12.39 -3.43
C CYS A 196 -0.80 -12.19 -2.36
N LEU A 197 -1.50 -11.04 -2.39
CA LEU A 197 -2.60 -10.74 -1.46
C LEU A 197 -3.81 -11.66 -1.69
N SER A 198 -4.15 -11.97 -2.94
CA SER A 198 -5.25 -12.89 -3.26
C SER A 198 -4.95 -14.31 -2.80
N GLU A 199 -3.75 -14.82 -3.10
CA GLU A 199 -3.28 -16.13 -2.64
C GLU A 199 -3.29 -16.21 -1.11
N TRP A 200 -2.81 -15.17 -0.43
CA TRP A 200 -2.79 -15.16 1.03
C TRP A 200 -4.20 -15.25 1.61
N LYS A 201 -5.15 -14.45 1.11
CA LYS A 201 -6.57 -14.52 1.49
C LYS A 201 -7.15 -15.92 1.23
N GLN A 202 -6.83 -16.53 0.10
CA GLN A 202 -7.30 -17.89 -0.22
C GLN A 202 -6.74 -18.92 0.77
N LEU A 203 -5.43 -18.91 1.01
CA LEU A 203 -4.77 -19.84 1.93
C LEU A 203 -5.31 -19.74 3.35
N CYS A 204 -5.65 -18.53 3.83
CA CYS A 204 -6.30 -18.35 5.13
C CYS A 204 -7.68 -19.03 5.20
N LYS A 205 -8.47 -19.00 4.12
CA LYS A 205 -9.80 -19.64 4.07
C LYS A 205 -9.73 -21.16 4.00
N GLU A 206 -8.66 -21.71 3.42
CA GLU A 206 -8.44 -23.15 3.25
C GLU A 206 -7.99 -23.85 4.55
N GLN A 207 -7.64 -23.08 5.60
CA GLN A 207 -7.16 -23.65 6.85
C GLN A 207 -8.28 -24.39 7.61
N THR A 208 -7.94 -25.58 8.10
CA THR A 208 -8.84 -26.42 8.90
C THR A 208 -8.29 -26.64 10.30
N TYR A 209 -9.04 -26.22 11.32
CA TYR A 209 -8.74 -26.42 12.74
C TYR A 209 -10.04 -26.58 13.55
N PRO A 210 -9.98 -27.20 14.74
CA PRO A 210 -11.15 -27.30 15.62
C PRO A 210 -11.66 -25.91 16.03
N GLU A 211 -12.97 -25.80 16.28
CA GLU A 211 -13.60 -24.56 16.76
C GLU A 211 -13.56 -23.36 15.78
N SER A 212 -13.24 -23.61 14.50
CA SER A 212 -13.26 -22.60 13.44
C SER A 212 -14.59 -21.84 13.40
N SER A 213 -14.48 -20.51 13.41
CA SER A 213 -15.61 -19.58 13.39
C SER A 213 -16.17 -19.37 11.98
N GLN A 214 -15.49 -19.85 10.93
CA GLN A 214 -15.73 -19.46 9.52
C GLN A 214 -16.67 -20.38 8.72
N ARG A 215 -17.33 -21.37 9.32
CA ARG A 215 -18.12 -22.39 8.58
C ARG A 215 -19.44 -21.93 7.93
N GLN A 216 -19.68 -20.64 7.76
CA GLN A 216 -20.89 -20.12 7.09
C GLN A 216 -20.51 -18.95 6.18
N ASP A 217 -20.14 -19.23 4.92
CA ASP A 217 -20.44 -18.41 3.73
C ASP A 217 -19.57 -18.86 2.54
N GLU A 218 -19.81 -20.08 2.05
CA GLU A 218 -19.31 -20.49 0.74
C GLU A 218 -20.30 -20.02 -0.34
N THR A 219 -20.04 -18.86 -0.94
CA THR A 219 -20.57 -18.57 -2.28
C THR A 219 -19.46 -18.79 -3.30
N LYS A 220 -19.66 -19.80 -4.16
CA LYS A 220 -18.78 -20.20 -5.26
C LYS A 220 -18.46 -19.00 -6.16
N GLU A 221 -17.23 -18.51 -6.12
CA GLU A 221 -16.69 -17.70 -7.23
C GLU A 221 -16.23 -18.64 -8.34
N LEU A 222 -17.04 -18.68 -9.40
CA LEU A 222 -16.75 -19.39 -10.64
C LEU A 222 -15.54 -18.76 -11.33
N SER A 223 -14.46 -19.53 -11.35
CA SER A 223 -13.30 -19.38 -12.21
C SER A 223 -13.69 -19.10 -13.67
N THR A 224 -13.30 -17.94 -14.20
CA THR A 224 -13.01 -17.78 -15.64
C THR A 224 -11.86 -16.80 -15.84
N TRP A 225 -10.70 -17.37 -16.17
CA TRP A 225 -9.49 -16.67 -16.58
C TRP A 225 -9.66 -16.02 -17.96
N ARG A 226 -9.67 -14.68 -18.03
CA ARG A 226 -9.14 -13.87 -19.15
C ARG A 226 -8.67 -12.53 -18.56
N PHE A 227 -7.49 -12.07 -18.96
CA PHE A 227 -6.79 -10.87 -18.49
C PHE A 227 -7.73 -9.74 -18.06
N SER A 228 -7.87 -9.54 -16.75
CA SER A 228 -8.60 -8.41 -16.18
C SER A 228 -7.90 -7.94 -14.91
N LEU A 229 -6.86 -7.14 -15.11
CA LEU A 229 -6.18 -6.41 -14.02
C LEU A 229 -7.15 -5.49 -13.26
N PHE A 230 -8.29 -5.09 -13.87
CA PHE A 230 -9.13 -3.96 -13.44
C PHE A 230 -10.59 -4.29 -13.08
N LYS A 231 -10.95 -5.54 -12.75
CA LYS A 231 -12.31 -5.81 -12.24
C LYS A 231 -12.33 -5.76 -10.71
N ASN A 232 -13.00 -4.75 -10.14
CA ASN A 232 -13.48 -4.76 -8.77
C ASN A 232 -14.91 -5.33 -8.73
N ASP A 233 -15.16 -6.27 -7.83
CA ASP A 233 -16.51 -6.67 -7.45
C ASP A 233 -17.20 -5.52 -6.71
N THR A 234 -17.93 -4.72 -7.48
CA THR A 234 -18.65 -3.52 -7.03
C THR A 234 -19.99 -3.86 -6.36
N LYS A 235 -19.95 -4.79 -5.41
CA LYS A 235 -21.00 -4.94 -4.40
C LYS A 235 -20.38 -5.00 -3.02
N LEU A 236 -20.14 -3.82 -2.45
CA LEU A 236 -20.15 -3.59 -1.00
C LEU A 236 -21.56 -3.86 -0.44
N THR A 237 -22.04 -5.09 -0.57
CA THR A 237 -23.09 -5.62 0.30
C THR A 237 -22.46 -5.83 1.66
N LYS A 238 -23.19 -5.45 2.72
CA LYS A 238 -22.94 -5.63 4.17
C LYS A 238 -22.44 -7.04 4.57
N GLN A 239 -21.30 -7.49 4.09
CA GLN A 239 -20.52 -8.55 4.70
C GLN A 239 -19.75 -7.87 5.84
N GLY A 240 -19.94 -8.34 7.07
CA GLY A 240 -19.14 -7.89 8.22
C GLY A 240 -17.65 -7.98 7.90
N LYS A 241 -16.80 -7.22 8.60
CA LYS A 241 -15.34 -7.21 8.38
C LYS A 241 -14.77 -8.64 8.43
N VAL A 242 -14.69 -9.34 7.29
CA VAL A 242 -14.17 -10.71 7.18
C VAL A 242 -12.64 -10.72 7.34
N TRP A 243 -11.99 -9.60 7.02
CA TRP A 243 -10.53 -9.45 7.07
C TRP A 243 -10.08 -8.43 8.11
N PRO A 244 -8.86 -8.56 8.67
CA PRO A 244 -8.30 -7.56 9.58
C PRO A 244 -8.02 -6.23 8.86
N ASN A 245 -7.78 -5.16 9.63
CA ASN A 245 -7.57 -3.81 9.10
C ASN A 245 -6.31 -3.72 8.22
N THR A 246 -5.25 -4.47 8.52
CA THR A 246 -4.05 -4.56 7.67
C THR A 246 -4.37 -4.98 6.24
N ILE A 247 -5.14 -6.06 6.07
CA ILE A 247 -5.53 -6.59 4.76
C ILE A 247 -6.41 -5.60 3.98
N HIS A 248 -7.32 -4.91 4.67
CA HIS A 248 -8.13 -3.84 4.07
C HIS A 248 -7.24 -2.70 3.60
N TRP A 249 -6.28 -2.28 4.42
CA TRP A 249 -5.36 -1.21 4.08
C TRP A 249 -4.52 -1.55 2.85
N TYR A 250 -3.95 -2.76 2.75
CA TYR A 250 -3.24 -3.22 1.55
C TYR A 250 -4.10 -3.17 0.29
N THR A 251 -5.36 -3.60 0.41
CA THR A 251 -6.31 -3.56 -0.71
C THR A 251 -6.54 -2.12 -1.17
N ARG A 252 -6.72 -1.18 -0.24
CA ARG A 252 -6.91 0.25 -0.55
C ARG A 252 -5.68 0.91 -1.14
N VAL A 253 -4.48 0.58 -0.66
CA VAL A 253 -3.22 1.06 -1.25
C VAL A 253 -3.08 0.54 -2.68
N LEU A 254 -3.34 -0.75 -2.92
CA LEU A 254 -3.31 -1.35 -4.25
C LEU A 254 -4.26 -0.63 -5.21
N GLU A 255 -5.51 -0.39 -4.79
CA GLU A 255 -6.53 0.32 -5.56
C GLU A 255 -6.11 1.76 -5.90
N ASN A 256 -5.57 2.48 -4.91
CA ASN A 256 -5.09 3.85 -5.10
C ASN A 256 -3.92 3.93 -6.10
N LEU A 257 -2.93 3.03 -5.96
CA LEU A 257 -1.80 2.95 -6.88
C LEU A 257 -2.22 2.52 -8.27
N THR A 258 -3.23 1.64 -8.37
CA THR A 258 -3.84 1.26 -9.65
C THR A 258 -4.49 2.47 -10.33
N ALA A 259 -5.31 3.25 -9.62
CA ALA A 259 -5.88 4.48 -10.19
C ALA A 259 -4.80 5.51 -10.58
N LYS A 260 -3.76 5.66 -9.76
CA LYS A 260 -2.63 6.57 -10.05
C LYS A 260 -1.87 6.14 -11.30
N MET A 261 -1.52 4.86 -11.41
CA MET A 261 -0.79 4.35 -12.59
C MET A 261 -1.61 4.48 -13.87
N THR A 262 -2.93 4.32 -13.80
CA THR A 262 -3.80 4.48 -14.98
C THR A 262 -3.82 5.93 -15.46
N LEU A 263 -3.75 6.91 -14.55
CA LEU A 263 -3.61 8.31 -14.95
C LEU A 263 -2.21 8.63 -15.49
N PHE A 264 -1.15 8.19 -14.79
CA PHE A 264 0.23 8.52 -15.13
C PHE A 264 0.63 7.91 -16.48
N PHE A 265 0.26 6.65 -16.71
CA PHE A 265 0.58 5.92 -17.94
C PHE A 265 -0.60 5.88 -18.92
N HIS A 266 -1.55 6.82 -18.78
CA HIS A 266 -2.79 6.84 -19.56
C HIS A 266 -2.54 6.71 -21.07
N GLN A 267 -1.56 7.44 -21.61
CA GLN A 267 -1.23 7.39 -23.04
C GLN A 267 -0.79 5.98 -23.47
N ILE A 268 0.13 5.37 -22.72
CA ILE A 268 0.66 4.01 -22.99
C ILE A 268 -0.48 2.99 -22.92
N LEU A 269 -1.30 3.06 -21.88
CA LEU A 269 -2.40 2.12 -21.67
C LEU A 269 -3.50 2.28 -22.71
N LEU A 270 -3.86 3.53 -23.04
CA LEU A 270 -4.90 3.82 -24.04
C LEU A 270 -4.49 3.33 -25.42
N GLU A 271 -3.21 3.44 -25.79
CA GLU A 271 -2.69 2.85 -27.03
C GLU A 271 -2.90 1.33 -27.08
N LYS A 272 -2.76 0.63 -25.95
CA LYS A 272 -3.03 -0.82 -25.86
C LYS A 272 -4.53 -1.11 -25.86
N GLU A 273 -5.32 -0.33 -25.13
CA GLU A 273 -6.77 -0.52 -25.01
C GLU A 273 -7.48 -0.29 -26.33
N THR A 274 -7.02 0.67 -27.14
CA THR A 274 -7.58 0.97 -28.47
C THR A 274 -7.47 -0.21 -29.43
N VAL A 275 -6.49 -1.10 -29.24
CA VAL A 275 -6.35 -2.33 -30.04
C VAL A 275 -7.43 -3.37 -29.68
N ILE A 276 -7.99 -3.31 -28.48
CA ILE A 276 -8.94 -4.29 -27.95
C ILE A 276 -10.38 -3.76 -28.01
N HIS A 277 -10.57 -2.46 -27.78
CA HIS A 277 -11.86 -1.79 -27.64
C HIS A 277 -11.95 -0.56 -28.55
N GLU A 278 -12.51 -0.73 -29.76
CA GLU A 278 -12.53 0.32 -30.78
C GLU A 278 -13.55 1.45 -30.50
N GLU A 279 -14.67 1.17 -29.82
CA GLU A 279 -15.77 2.15 -29.69
C GLU A 279 -15.55 3.20 -28.59
N ASP A 280 -15.01 2.79 -27.43
CA ASP A 280 -14.81 3.69 -26.28
C ASP A 280 -13.63 3.21 -25.40
N PRO A 281 -12.38 3.32 -25.90
CA PRO A 281 -11.21 2.81 -25.21
C PRO A 281 -10.92 3.57 -23.92
N GLU A 282 -11.26 4.87 -23.84
CA GLU A 282 -11.06 5.66 -22.62
C GLU A 282 -11.98 5.16 -21.49
N ARG A 283 -13.26 4.96 -21.76
CA ARG A 283 -14.17 4.41 -20.75
C ARG A 283 -13.85 2.96 -20.40
N SER A 284 -13.38 2.17 -21.37
CA SER A 284 -12.95 0.78 -21.12
C SER A 284 -11.75 0.73 -20.18
N LEU A 285 -10.74 1.57 -20.41
CA LEU A 285 -9.52 1.64 -19.60
C LEU A 285 -9.81 1.94 -18.12
N TRP A 286 -10.77 2.81 -17.85
CA TRP A 286 -11.13 3.21 -16.48
C TRP A 286 -12.21 2.32 -15.83
N LYS A 287 -12.76 1.37 -16.58
CA LYS A 287 -13.82 0.49 -16.09
C LYS A 287 -13.33 -0.37 -14.93
N GLY A 288 -14.01 -0.25 -13.78
CA GLY A 288 -13.73 -1.05 -12.58
C GLY A 288 -12.58 -0.53 -11.73
N ILE A 289 -11.96 0.60 -12.10
CA ILE A 289 -11.04 1.34 -11.23
C ILE A 289 -11.86 2.09 -10.17
N THR A 290 -11.41 2.04 -8.92
CA THR A 290 -12.13 2.64 -7.79
C THR A 290 -12.25 4.16 -7.86
N ILE A 291 -11.22 4.83 -8.40
CA ILE A 291 -11.17 6.28 -8.57
C ILE A 291 -10.90 6.58 -10.04
N ASP A 292 -11.93 7.06 -10.72
CA ASP A 292 -11.82 7.52 -12.11
C ASP A 292 -11.32 8.97 -12.15
N TYR A 293 -10.00 9.14 -12.22
CA TYR A 293 -9.41 10.48 -12.32
C TYR A 293 -9.68 11.12 -13.67
N PHE A 294 -9.86 10.33 -14.73
CA PHE A 294 -10.12 10.86 -16.06
C PHE A 294 -11.49 11.54 -16.11
N ASP A 295 -12.54 10.88 -15.62
CA ASP A 295 -13.89 11.45 -15.56
C ASP A 295 -13.93 12.70 -14.66
N GLN A 296 -13.26 12.68 -13.50
CA GLN A 296 -13.16 13.84 -12.63
C GLN A 296 -12.52 15.04 -13.34
N ILE A 297 -11.41 14.82 -14.06
CA ILE A 297 -10.70 15.85 -14.82
C ILE A 297 -11.55 16.34 -15.99
N ALA A 298 -12.17 15.43 -16.75
CA ALA A 298 -12.97 15.77 -17.92
C ALA A 298 -14.22 16.57 -17.52
N THR A 299 -14.91 16.13 -16.47
CA THR A 299 -16.09 16.79 -15.91
C THR A 299 -15.74 18.16 -15.34
N PHE A 300 -14.66 18.27 -14.55
CA PHE A 300 -14.23 19.56 -14.02
C PHE A 300 -13.88 20.54 -15.15
N ARG A 301 -13.06 20.10 -16.11
CA ARG A 301 -12.66 20.93 -17.26
C ARG A 301 -13.88 21.47 -18.00
N LYS A 302 -14.83 20.60 -18.37
CA LYS A 302 -16.03 20.98 -19.11
C LYS A 302 -16.92 21.94 -18.31
N ARG A 303 -17.09 21.68 -17.01
CA ARG A 303 -17.97 22.46 -16.13
C ARG A 303 -17.43 23.86 -15.85
N PHE A 304 -16.13 24.00 -15.65
CA PHE A 304 -15.50 25.26 -15.25
C PHE A 304 -14.76 25.97 -16.38
N GLY A 305 -14.79 25.43 -17.60
CA GLY A 305 -14.21 26.09 -18.77
C GLY A 305 -12.68 26.10 -18.79
N ALA A 306 -12.01 25.20 -18.05
CA ALA A 306 -10.56 25.08 -18.11
C ALA A 306 -10.13 24.72 -19.54
N HIS A 307 -9.11 25.41 -20.05
CA HIS A 307 -8.58 25.16 -21.38
C HIS A 307 -7.98 23.76 -21.48
N SER A 308 -7.08 23.47 -20.55
CA SER A 308 -6.37 22.20 -20.44
C SER A 308 -6.08 21.85 -18.98
N ILE A 309 -6.12 20.56 -18.68
CA ILE A 309 -5.67 19.98 -17.41
C ILE A 309 -4.66 18.89 -17.74
N SER A 310 -3.48 18.93 -17.13
CA SER A 310 -2.36 18.10 -17.55
C SER A 310 -1.43 17.73 -16.40
N LEU A 311 -0.69 16.64 -16.60
CA LEU A 311 0.44 16.25 -15.76
C LEU A 311 1.75 16.55 -16.51
N VAL A 312 2.58 17.41 -15.93
CA VAL A 312 3.93 17.70 -16.43
C VAL A 312 4.92 16.91 -15.59
N TYR A 313 5.73 16.09 -16.24
CA TYR A 313 6.79 15.32 -15.59
C TYR A 313 8.12 16.06 -15.70
N GLN A 314 8.82 16.24 -14.58
CA GLN A 314 10.13 16.86 -14.50
C GLN A 314 11.21 15.78 -14.56
N VAL A 315 11.83 15.66 -15.72
CA VAL A 315 12.94 14.73 -15.95
C VAL A 315 14.20 15.24 -15.25
N THR A 316 14.89 14.36 -14.53
CA THR A 316 16.17 14.67 -13.88
C THR A 316 17.27 13.73 -14.40
N PRO A 317 18.56 14.10 -14.23
CA PRO A 317 19.67 13.23 -14.63
C PRO A 317 19.72 11.91 -13.87
N GLU A 318 19.25 11.89 -12.62
CA GLU A 318 19.33 10.75 -11.72
C GLU A 318 18.23 9.71 -11.97
N THR A 319 17.13 10.12 -12.62
CA THR A 319 15.97 9.28 -12.86
C THR A 319 15.73 9.14 -14.36
N PRO A 320 16.10 8.00 -14.95
CA PRO A 320 15.91 7.75 -16.37
C PRO A 320 14.43 7.87 -16.79
N PHE A 321 14.17 8.62 -17.85
CA PHE A 321 12.83 8.81 -18.41
C PHE A 321 12.75 8.36 -19.86
N HIS A 322 11.66 7.68 -20.20
CA HIS A 322 11.28 7.39 -21.58
C HIS A 322 9.76 7.54 -21.75
N PRO A 323 9.25 8.11 -22.86
CA PRO A 323 7.81 8.31 -23.06
C PRO A 323 6.97 7.03 -22.96
N GLN A 324 7.55 5.89 -23.38
CA GLN A 324 6.91 4.57 -23.28
C GLN A 324 7.09 3.89 -21.91
N GLY A 325 7.66 4.59 -20.93
CA GLY A 325 7.84 4.10 -19.56
C GLY A 325 8.80 2.91 -19.42
N TYR A 326 9.60 2.62 -20.45
CA TYR A 326 10.58 1.53 -20.45
C TYR A 326 11.90 2.00 -21.08
N ILE A 327 13.01 1.61 -20.45
CA ILE A 327 14.36 1.87 -20.92
C ILE A 327 15.08 0.54 -21.06
N TYR A 328 15.61 0.29 -22.26
CA TYR A 328 16.32 -0.94 -22.57
C TYR A 328 17.63 -1.05 -21.77
N PRO A 329 17.88 -2.18 -21.08
CA PRO A 329 19.13 -2.41 -20.35
C PRO A 329 20.36 -2.29 -21.27
N GLY A 330 21.36 -1.51 -20.83
CA GLY A 330 22.61 -1.33 -21.60
C GLY A 330 22.59 -0.19 -22.62
N LYS A 331 21.47 0.53 -22.77
CA LYS A 331 21.48 1.81 -23.48
C LYS A 331 21.90 2.93 -22.54
N THR A 332 22.87 3.75 -22.94
CA THR A 332 23.24 4.96 -22.19
C THR A 332 22.05 5.91 -22.16
N TYR A 333 21.62 6.27 -20.95
CA TYR A 333 20.58 7.28 -20.77
C TYR A 333 21.18 8.67 -20.94
N GLU A 334 20.61 9.44 -21.86
CA GLU A 334 20.89 10.86 -22.01
C GLU A 334 19.65 11.65 -21.60
N ALA A 335 19.78 12.43 -20.53
CA ALA A 335 18.66 13.22 -20.03
C ALA A 335 18.27 14.29 -21.06
N PRO A 336 16.97 14.44 -21.38
CA PRO A 336 16.52 15.50 -22.27
C PRO A 336 16.82 16.87 -21.68
N GLN A 337 17.09 17.85 -22.56
CA GLN A 337 17.46 19.21 -22.17
C GLN A 337 16.38 20.24 -22.51
N GLY A 338 16.37 21.33 -21.74
CA GLY A 338 15.49 22.48 -21.97
C GLY A 338 14.02 22.11 -21.85
N ILE A 339 13.22 22.45 -22.88
CA ILE A 339 11.78 22.19 -22.90
C ILE A 339 11.44 20.69 -22.88
N HIS A 340 12.33 19.84 -23.39
CA HIS A 340 12.14 18.39 -23.44
C HIS A 340 12.31 17.73 -22.07
N SER A 341 12.83 18.43 -21.07
CA SER A 341 12.90 17.96 -19.68
C SER A 341 11.54 18.03 -18.96
N PHE A 342 10.49 18.56 -19.61
CA PHE A 342 9.15 18.75 -19.03
C PHE A 342 8.03 18.18 -19.90
N PRO A 343 8.05 16.89 -20.26
CA PRO A 343 7.00 16.28 -21.08
C PRO A 343 5.64 16.25 -20.35
N PHE A 344 4.57 16.33 -21.15
CA PHE A 344 3.21 16.04 -20.68
C PHE A 344 2.98 14.53 -20.71
N ILE A 345 2.89 13.90 -19.53
CA ILE A 345 2.58 12.46 -19.40
C ILE A 345 1.07 12.20 -19.45
N PHE A 346 0.27 13.24 -19.19
CA PHE A 346 -1.19 13.23 -19.34
C PHE A 346 -1.67 14.62 -19.74
N CYS A 347 -2.69 14.70 -20.61
CA CYS A 347 -3.37 15.96 -20.92
C CYS A 347 -4.81 15.72 -21.36
N HIS A 348 -5.72 16.55 -20.86
CA HIS A 348 -7.10 16.63 -21.32
C HIS A 348 -7.44 18.10 -21.67
N PRO A 349 -7.83 18.43 -22.91
CA PRO A 349 -8.06 17.51 -24.03
C PRO A 349 -6.74 16.89 -24.54
N LYS A 350 -6.81 15.84 -25.37
CA LYS A 350 -5.64 15.04 -25.79
C LYS A 350 -4.49 15.86 -26.37
N SER A 351 -4.75 17.01 -26.99
CA SER A 351 -3.73 17.92 -27.52
C SER A 351 -3.08 18.74 -26.40
N PRO A 352 -1.78 18.56 -26.12
CA PRO A 352 -1.11 19.32 -25.06
C PRO A 352 -1.00 20.82 -25.37
N PRO A 353 -1.08 21.71 -24.36
CA PRO A 353 -1.00 23.17 -24.54
C PRO A 353 0.47 23.63 -24.73
N THR A 354 1.12 23.21 -25.81
CA THR A 354 2.58 23.40 -26.02
C THR A 354 3.02 24.87 -25.99
N LYS A 355 2.17 25.80 -26.43
CA LYS A 355 2.43 27.25 -26.36
C LYS A 355 2.56 27.78 -24.93
N HIS A 356 1.94 27.11 -23.96
CA HIS A 356 1.97 27.48 -22.55
C HIS A 356 3.14 26.84 -21.78
N LEU A 357 3.80 25.83 -22.36
CA LEU A 357 4.83 25.06 -21.68
C LEU A 357 6.01 25.92 -21.17
N PRO A 358 6.55 26.91 -21.91
CA PRO A 358 7.60 27.79 -21.39
C PRO A 358 7.18 28.55 -20.12
N GLY A 359 5.94 29.05 -20.07
CA GLY A 359 5.39 29.72 -18.89
C GLY A 359 5.23 28.75 -17.71
N ILE A 360 4.72 27.54 -17.99
CA ILE A 360 4.59 26.48 -16.98
C ILE A 360 5.96 26.12 -16.39
N ILE A 361 6.99 25.94 -17.22
CA ILE A 361 8.37 25.65 -16.78
C ILE A 361 8.90 26.79 -15.91
N SER A 362 8.71 28.03 -16.33
CA SER A 362 9.12 29.21 -15.57
C SER A 362 8.48 29.23 -14.18
N ILE A 363 7.18 28.93 -14.07
CA ILE A 363 6.47 28.89 -12.78
C ILE A 363 7.00 27.73 -11.92
N ILE A 364 7.21 26.54 -12.49
CA ILE A 364 7.74 25.37 -11.77
C ILE A 364 9.12 25.68 -11.18
N GLN A 365 10.01 26.25 -11.99
CA GLN A 365 11.37 26.58 -11.57
C GLN A 365 11.39 27.74 -10.56
N GLY A 366 10.62 28.80 -10.83
CA GLY A 366 10.55 29.99 -9.98
C GLY A 366 9.86 29.76 -8.63
N SER A 367 9.03 28.72 -8.52
CA SER A 367 8.25 28.43 -7.32
C SER A 367 8.57 27.10 -6.65
N ARG A 368 9.76 26.54 -6.92
CA ARG A 368 10.18 25.21 -6.47
C ARG A 368 9.98 24.98 -4.98
N VAL A 369 10.47 25.89 -4.13
CA VAL A 369 10.35 25.77 -2.66
C VAL A 369 8.90 25.62 -2.22
N ARG A 370 7.97 26.33 -2.88
CA ARG A 370 6.55 26.28 -2.56
C ARG A 370 5.87 25.05 -3.14
N LEU A 371 6.27 24.60 -4.32
CA LEU A 371 5.77 23.33 -4.90
C LEU A 371 6.23 22.12 -4.09
N ASP A 372 7.44 22.17 -3.54
CA ASP A 372 8.04 21.08 -2.78
C ASP A 372 7.53 21.02 -1.32
N ASP A 373 6.78 22.03 -0.86
CA ASP A 373 6.07 22.00 0.44
C ASP A 373 4.64 21.46 0.27
N PRO A 374 4.34 20.24 0.76
CA PRO A 374 3.00 19.65 0.65
C PRO A 374 1.89 20.48 1.31
N LYS A 375 2.24 21.39 2.24
CA LYS A 375 1.30 22.24 2.99
C LYS A 375 1.04 23.61 2.35
N ALA A 376 1.84 24.02 1.36
CA ALA A 376 1.74 25.36 0.79
C ALA A 376 0.55 25.58 -0.17
N GLY A 377 -0.18 24.49 -0.46
CA GLY A 377 -1.34 24.48 -1.37
C GLY A 377 -0.95 24.78 -2.82
N PRO A 378 -1.95 24.98 -3.70
CA PRO A 378 -1.69 25.26 -5.10
C PRO A 378 -1.07 26.66 -5.31
N ILE A 379 -0.21 26.71 -6.32
CA ILE A 379 0.32 27.93 -6.88
C ILE A 379 -0.67 28.48 -7.88
N TYR A 380 -0.77 29.81 -7.90
CA TYR A 380 -1.62 30.57 -8.80
C TYR A 380 -0.77 31.63 -9.48
N PHE A 381 -0.89 31.74 -10.79
CA PHE A 381 -0.17 32.74 -11.59
C PHE A 381 -1.04 33.23 -12.75
N PHE A 382 -1.14 34.54 -12.94
CA PHE A 382 -1.77 35.14 -14.11
C PHE A 382 -0.70 35.80 -14.98
N ASP A 383 -0.61 35.38 -16.23
CA ASP A 383 0.27 35.96 -17.23
C ASP A 383 -0.49 37.06 -17.99
N ASN A 384 -0.15 38.32 -17.71
CA ASN A 384 -0.75 39.48 -18.38
C ASN A 384 -0.40 39.58 -19.88
N VAL A 385 0.72 38.99 -20.32
CA VAL A 385 1.19 39.07 -21.72
C VAL A 385 0.41 38.11 -22.59
N ILE A 386 0.19 36.89 -22.11
CA ILE A 386 -0.57 35.85 -22.83
C ILE A 386 -2.07 35.92 -22.50
N GLY A 387 -2.44 36.57 -21.40
CA GLY A 387 -3.83 36.65 -20.94
C GLY A 387 -4.34 35.30 -20.42
N SER A 388 -3.50 34.55 -19.70
CA SER A 388 -3.84 33.20 -19.25
C SER A 388 -3.52 32.98 -17.77
N THR A 389 -4.34 32.17 -17.12
CA THR A 389 -4.23 31.85 -15.69
C THR A 389 -3.78 30.39 -15.50
N TYR A 390 -2.86 30.17 -14.56
CA TYR A 390 -2.26 28.88 -14.27
C TYR A 390 -2.47 28.49 -12.80
N TYR A 391 -2.86 27.25 -12.57
CA TYR A 391 -2.82 26.62 -11.25
C TYR A 391 -1.92 25.40 -11.28
N LEU A 392 -0.98 25.32 -10.33
CA LEU A 392 -0.01 24.24 -10.26
C LEU A 392 0.07 23.67 -8.86
N MET A 393 0.20 22.35 -8.75
CA MET A 393 0.49 21.70 -7.48
C MET A 393 1.27 20.40 -7.74
N ARG A 394 2.35 20.20 -7.00
CA ARG A 394 3.23 19.03 -7.16
C ARG A 394 2.52 17.78 -6.63
N ILE A 395 2.46 16.71 -7.40
CA ILE A 395 1.92 15.42 -6.93
C ILE A 395 3.00 14.68 -6.15
N ASP A 396 4.16 14.50 -6.77
CA ASP A 396 5.32 13.80 -6.22
C ASP A 396 6.63 14.41 -6.73
N ARG A 397 7.76 13.72 -6.52
CA ARG A 397 9.11 14.22 -6.84
C ARG A 397 9.24 14.73 -8.28
N HIS A 398 8.52 14.14 -9.23
CA HIS A 398 8.67 14.46 -10.66
C HIS A 398 7.40 15.02 -11.28
N ALA A 399 6.20 14.67 -10.83
CA ALA A 399 4.96 15.08 -11.47
C ALA A 399 4.34 16.35 -10.86
N VAL A 400 3.94 17.29 -11.72
CA VAL A 400 3.19 18.50 -11.36
C VAL A 400 1.84 18.49 -12.08
N PHE A 401 0.76 18.66 -11.31
CA PHE A 401 -0.59 18.85 -11.84
C PHE A 401 -0.77 20.31 -12.26
N VAL A 402 -1.27 20.54 -13.48
CA VAL A 402 -1.40 21.88 -14.07
C VAL A 402 -2.79 22.09 -14.65
N ILE A 403 -3.43 23.21 -14.32
CA ILE A 403 -4.68 23.70 -14.92
C ILE A 403 -4.39 25.03 -15.60
N VAL A 404 -4.83 25.18 -16.85
CA VAL A 404 -4.70 26.41 -17.64
C VAL A 404 -6.09 26.94 -17.98
N TYR A 405 -6.29 28.25 -17.81
CA TYR A 405 -7.44 29.00 -18.31
C TYR A 405 -6.97 30.08 -19.30
N LEU A 406 -7.78 30.36 -20.33
CA LEU A 406 -7.50 31.40 -21.35
C LEU A 406 -8.14 32.76 -21.01
N ASP A 407 -8.43 32.97 -19.74
CA ASP A 407 -8.98 34.22 -19.23
C ASP A 407 -8.23 34.67 -17.97
N LYS A 408 -8.55 35.89 -17.56
CA LYS A 408 -8.03 36.49 -16.34
C LYS A 408 -8.92 36.11 -15.17
N HIS A 409 -8.38 35.36 -14.23
CA HIS A 409 -8.96 35.29 -12.91
C HIS A 409 -8.45 36.49 -12.10
N VAL A 410 -9.36 37.26 -11.49
CA VAL A 410 -8.95 38.41 -10.65
C VAL A 410 -8.42 37.91 -9.32
N ASN A 411 -8.99 36.81 -8.82
CA ASN A 411 -8.65 36.18 -7.56
C ASN A 411 -8.42 34.68 -7.74
N ARG A 412 -7.88 34.03 -6.71
CA ARG A 412 -7.83 32.57 -6.68
C ARG A 412 -9.25 32.00 -6.60
N GLU A 413 -9.73 31.43 -7.70
CA GLU A 413 -11.00 30.70 -7.73
C GLU A 413 -11.05 29.56 -6.71
N PRO A 414 -11.92 29.63 -5.67
CA PRO A 414 -11.97 28.63 -4.60
C PRO A 414 -12.22 27.21 -5.10
N THR A 415 -13.12 27.05 -6.07
CA THR A 415 -13.47 25.73 -6.62
C THR A 415 -12.31 25.09 -7.38
N THR A 416 -11.48 25.89 -8.05
CA THR A 416 -10.26 25.38 -8.70
C THR A 416 -9.22 24.95 -7.67
N VAL A 417 -9.05 25.75 -6.61
CA VAL A 417 -8.14 25.45 -5.48
C VAL A 417 -8.56 24.17 -4.77
N GLU A 418 -9.86 24.00 -4.50
CA GLU A 418 -10.40 22.80 -3.89
C GLU A 418 -10.20 21.57 -4.77
N PHE A 419 -10.54 21.67 -6.06
CA PHE A 419 -10.38 20.56 -7.01
C PHE A 419 -8.93 20.09 -7.11
N ILE A 420 -7.99 21.01 -7.36
CA ILE A 420 -6.57 20.64 -7.48
C ILE A 420 -6.02 20.07 -6.17
N THR A 421 -6.44 20.61 -5.02
CA THR A 421 -6.02 20.09 -3.71
C THR A 421 -6.53 18.67 -3.50
N ASN A 422 -7.81 18.42 -3.79
CA ASN A 422 -8.44 17.11 -3.60
C ASN A 422 -7.82 16.06 -4.52
N ILE A 423 -7.69 16.36 -5.82
CA ILE A 423 -7.15 15.39 -6.78
C ILE A 423 -5.67 15.08 -6.51
N VAL A 424 -4.86 16.08 -6.16
CA VAL A 424 -3.44 15.89 -5.83
C VAL A 424 -3.28 15.11 -4.52
N THR A 425 -4.08 15.41 -3.50
CA THR A 425 -4.07 14.65 -2.23
C THR A 425 -4.46 13.20 -2.45
N SER A 426 -5.45 12.94 -3.32
CA SER A 426 -5.85 11.59 -3.71
C SER A 426 -4.74 10.87 -4.48
N LEU A 427 -4.07 11.53 -5.43
CA LEU A 427 -2.94 10.99 -6.19
C LEU A 427 -1.68 10.74 -5.34
N ARG A 428 -1.49 11.50 -4.25
CA ARG A 428 -0.45 11.22 -3.24
C ARG A 428 -0.77 9.99 -2.41
N GLY A 429 -2.06 9.62 -2.33
CA GLY A 429 -2.57 8.58 -1.45
C GLY A 429 -2.46 8.96 0.03
N THR A 430 -2.44 10.26 0.36
CA THR A 430 -2.28 10.76 1.74
C THR A 430 -3.36 10.21 2.65
N THR A 431 -4.62 10.29 2.23
CA THR A 431 -5.77 9.75 2.99
C THR A 431 -5.65 8.25 3.20
N VAL A 432 -5.21 7.51 2.17
CA VAL A 432 -4.99 6.06 2.26
C VAL A 432 -3.90 5.71 3.27
N ILE A 433 -2.84 6.51 3.38
CA ILE A 433 -1.81 6.30 4.40
C ILE A 433 -2.35 6.64 5.79
N GLU A 434 -3.10 7.74 5.94
CA GLU A 434 -3.70 8.16 7.20
C GLU A 434 -4.74 7.14 7.74
N ASP A 435 -5.35 6.36 6.84
CA ASP A 435 -6.24 5.24 7.19
C ASP A 435 -5.55 4.13 8.03
N LEU A 436 -4.21 4.12 8.11
CA LEU A 436 -3.49 3.29 9.07
C LEU A 436 -3.89 3.58 10.53
N THR A 437 -4.38 4.79 10.80
CA THR A 437 -4.83 5.25 12.13
C THR A 437 -6.33 5.43 12.24
N ALA A 438 -7.03 5.60 11.13
CA ALA A 438 -8.46 5.87 11.07
C ALA A 438 -9.24 4.56 10.99
N GLN A 439 -9.48 3.95 12.15
CA GLN A 439 -10.52 2.94 12.42
C GLN A 439 -10.42 2.52 13.86
#